data_AF-A0A6P4E8E2-F1
#
_entry.id   AF-A0A6P4E8E2-F1
#
_cell.length_a   1.000
_cell.length_b   1.000
_cell.length_c   1.000
_cell.angle_alpha   90.00
_cell.angle_beta   90.00
_cell.angle_gamma   90.00
#
_symmetry.space_group_name_H-M   'P 1'
#
loop_
_entity.id
_entity.type
_entity.pdbx_description
1 polymer ?
#
loop_
_entity_poly.entity_id
_entity_poly.type
_entity_poly.pdbx_seq_one_letter_code
_entity_poly.pdbx_strand_id
1 'polypeptide(L)'
;MSSFIDPDYSIGRNLRQRQSRKGISNNDAILDSEKNKRKGKKKGQYFGKNSEYDEYGNIRFNGLDICDCINKDCDGCWFECPSCGSTRCGPQCRSNRKFFYEGITYDGKDLSIQNKYISK
;
A
#
# COMPACT_ATOMS: atom_id res chain seq x y z
N MET A 1 -28.59 13.59 -14.49
CA MET A 1 -28.19 12.63 -13.44
C MET A 1 -27.27 13.35 -12.45
N SER A 2 -27.73 13.56 -11.22
CA SER A 2 -26.89 14.07 -10.13
C SER A 2 -25.93 12.95 -9.69
N SER A 3 -24.62 13.15 -9.88
CA SER A 3 -23.60 12.32 -9.27
C SER A 3 -23.69 12.49 -7.75
N PHE A 4 -24.27 11.50 -7.07
CA PHE A 4 -24.19 11.37 -5.62
C PHE A 4 -22.71 11.20 -5.27
N ILE A 5 -22.06 12.31 -4.93
CA ILE A 5 -20.71 12.30 -4.40
C ILE A 5 -20.87 12.01 -2.91
N ASP A 6 -20.54 10.79 -2.50
CA ASP A 6 -20.58 10.38 -1.10
C ASP A 6 -19.72 11.34 -0.26
N PRO A 7 -20.18 11.90 0.86
CA PRO A 7 -19.41 12.86 1.67
C PRO A 7 -18.07 12.30 2.19
N ASP A 8 -17.97 10.97 2.33
CA ASP A 8 -16.75 10.23 2.66
C ASP A 8 -15.70 10.22 1.53
N TYR A 9 -16.06 10.68 0.32
CA TYR A 9 -15.21 10.82 -0.87
C TYR A 9 -14.16 11.95 -0.73
N SER A 10 -14.25 12.78 0.31
CA SER A 10 -13.59 14.09 0.36
C SER A 10 -12.17 14.12 0.96
N ILE A 11 -11.51 12.99 1.22
CA ILE A 11 -10.19 13.05 1.86
C ILE A 11 -9.19 12.19 1.08
N GLY A 12 -8.67 12.78 0.01
CA GLY A 12 -7.48 12.33 -0.72
C GLY A 12 -6.26 12.34 0.19
N ARG A 13 -6.15 11.33 1.06
CA ARG A 13 -4.87 10.99 1.68
C ARG A 13 -4.06 10.27 0.61
N ASN A 14 -2.83 10.71 0.39
CA ASN A 14 -1.84 9.93 -0.35
C ASN A 14 -1.50 8.67 0.44
N LEU A 15 -2.39 7.67 0.40
CA LEU A 15 -2.27 6.40 1.16
C LEU A 15 -0.97 5.66 0.82
N ARG A 16 -0.43 5.89 -0.39
CA ARG A 16 0.78 5.26 -0.92
C ARG A 16 2.09 5.93 -0.48
N GLN A 17 2.07 7.16 0.03
CA GLN A 17 3.30 7.83 0.49
C GLN A 17 3.64 7.39 1.92
N ARG A 18 4.73 6.62 2.06
CA ARG A 18 5.39 6.50 3.37
C ARG A 18 5.84 7.90 3.77
N GLN A 19 5.35 8.40 4.91
CA GLN A 19 5.92 9.61 5.49
C GLN A 19 7.38 9.28 5.85
N SER A 20 8.31 9.84 5.09
CA SER A 20 9.73 9.83 5.46
C SER A 20 9.82 10.39 6.88
N ARG A 21 10.36 9.59 7.82
CA ARG A 21 10.86 10.16 9.07
C ARG A 21 11.98 11.10 8.67
N LYS A 22 11.68 12.41 8.60
CA LYS A 22 12.71 13.46 8.56
C LYS A 22 13.74 13.12 9.63
N GLY A 23 15.01 13.00 9.24
CA GLY A 23 16.10 12.70 10.15
C GLY A 23 16.05 13.64 11.36
N ILE A 24 15.89 13.07 12.54
CA ILE A 24 15.94 13.81 13.80
C ILE A 24 17.40 14.16 14.01
N SER A 25 17.75 15.43 13.86
CA SER A 25 19.01 15.97 14.39
C SER A 25 19.00 15.83 15.91
N ASN A 26 20.10 15.32 16.46
CA ASN A 26 20.26 14.80 17.83
C ASN A 26 20.05 15.79 19.01
N ASN A 27 19.42 16.95 18.82
CA ASN A 27 19.30 17.97 19.90
C ASN A 27 17.91 18.13 20.53
N ASP A 28 16.85 17.53 20.00
CA ASP A 28 15.49 17.74 20.53
C ASP A 28 14.95 16.61 21.42
N ALA A 29 15.81 15.64 21.80
CA ALA A 29 15.39 14.43 22.52
C ALA A 29 14.89 14.65 23.96
N ILE A 30 15.00 15.87 24.52
CA ILE A 30 14.72 16.12 25.94
C ILE A 30 13.32 16.75 26.18
N LEU A 31 12.64 17.30 25.15
CA LEU A 31 11.36 18.02 25.35
C LEU A 31 10.08 17.27 24.91
N ASP A 32 10.17 16.03 24.42
CA ASP A 32 9.00 15.27 23.93
C ASP A 32 8.57 14.10 24.85
N SER A 33 9.27 13.89 25.97
CA SER A 33 8.98 12.77 26.88
C SER A 33 7.72 12.97 27.74
N GLU A 34 7.21 14.20 27.87
CA GLU A 34 6.08 14.51 28.77
C GLU A 34 4.73 14.71 28.09
N LYS A 35 4.67 15.00 26.78
CA LYS A 35 3.39 15.28 26.08
C LYS A 35 2.78 14.11 25.30
N ASN A 36 3.50 13.02 25.10
CA ASN A 36 3.04 11.91 24.26
C ASN A 36 2.43 10.69 25.00
N LYS A 37 2.15 10.80 26.30
CA LYS A 37 1.44 9.74 27.05
C LYS A 37 -0.09 9.72 26.87
N ARG A 38 -0.69 10.64 26.11
CA ARG A 38 -2.17 10.80 26.04
C ARG A 38 -2.77 11.04 24.65
N LYS A 39 -2.18 10.53 23.57
CA LYS A 39 -2.92 10.37 22.30
C LYS A 39 -2.98 8.89 21.98
N GLY A 40 -4.20 8.38 22.12
CA GLY A 40 -4.53 6.98 22.32
C GLY A 40 -3.91 6.02 21.32
N LYS A 41 -3.96 4.75 21.70
CA LYS A 41 -3.96 3.60 20.80
C LYS A 41 -4.82 3.98 19.58
N LYS A 42 -4.22 4.53 18.52
CA LYS A 42 -4.86 4.57 17.21
C LYS A 42 -5.18 3.11 16.99
N LYS A 43 -6.46 2.79 16.89
CA LYS A 43 -6.94 1.47 16.47
C LYS A 43 -6.11 1.15 15.24
N GLY A 44 -5.03 0.39 15.44
CA GLY A 44 -4.28 -0.20 14.35
C GLY A 44 -5.34 -1.07 13.73
N GLN A 45 -5.93 -0.55 12.65
CA GLN A 45 -6.84 -1.31 11.83
C GLN A 45 -6.11 -2.63 11.59
N TYR A 46 -6.86 -3.73 11.66
CA TYR A 46 -6.40 -5.10 11.51
C TYR A 46 -5.79 -5.35 10.11
N PHE A 47 -4.82 -4.54 9.67
CA PHE A 47 -3.94 -4.84 8.57
C PHE A 47 -3.27 -6.15 8.96
N GLY A 48 -3.64 -7.19 8.23
CA GLY A 48 -3.54 -8.56 8.71
C GLY A 48 -2.11 -8.82 9.17
N LYS A 49 -1.91 -9.21 10.43
CA LYS A 49 -0.59 -9.72 10.86
C LYS A 49 -0.11 -10.85 9.93
N ASN A 50 -1.06 -11.52 9.29
CA ASN A 50 -0.86 -12.59 8.30
C ASN A 50 -1.11 -12.11 6.85
N SER A 51 -0.93 -10.82 6.54
CA SER A 51 -0.92 -10.33 5.16
C SER A 51 0.51 -10.30 4.65
N GLU A 52 0.64 -10.68 3.39
CA GLU A 52 1.79 -10.61 2.53
C GLU A 52 2.25 -9.16 2.25
N TYR A 53 1.35 -8.18 2.45
CA TYR A 53 1.62 -6.77 2.25
C TYR A 53 1.62 -5.98 3.56
N ASP A 54 2.36 -4.88 3.57
CA ASP A 54 2.36 -3.92 4.68
C ASP A 54 1.16 -2.97 4.62
N GLU A 55 1.08 -2.05 5.59
CA GLU A 55 0.03 -1.03 5.68
C GLU A 55 0.02 -0.03 4.51
N TYR A 56 1.09 0.02 3.71
CA TYR A 56 1.24 0.85 2.52
C TYR A 56 1.01 0.05 1.21
N GLY A 57 0.67 -1.24 1.31
CA GLY A 57 0.45 -2.10 0.14
C GLY A 57 1.72 -2.57 -0.55
N ASN A 58 2.86 -2.50 0.13
CA ASN A 58 4.15 -3.02 -0.35
C ASN A 58 4.37 -4.45 0.13
N ILE A 59 5.08 -5.24 -0.65
CA ILE A 59 5.46 -6.62 -0.30
C ILE A 59 6.29 -6.58 0.99
N ARG A 60 5.90 -7.33 2.04
CA ARG A 60 6.62 -7.28 3.33
C ARG A 60 8.06 -7.77 3.27
N PHE A 61 8.32 -8.76 2.43
CA PHE A 61 9.62 -9.40 2.31
C PHE A 61 10.72 -8.46 1.79
N ASN A 62 10.43 -7.66 0.77
CA ASN A 62 11.41 -6.78 0.10
C ASN A 62 11.03 -5.29 0.08
N GLY A 63 9.84 -4.94 0.58
CA GLY A 63 9.35 -3.56 0.65
C GLY A 63 8.94 -2.95 -0.69
N LEU A 64 8.87 -3.72 -1.78
CA LEU A 64 8.59 -3.22 -3.12
C LEU A 64 7.08 -3.01 -3.36
N ASP A 65 6.73 -1.93 -4.06
CA ASP A 65 5.38 -1.68 -4.62
C ASP A 65 5.35 -2.11 -6.09
N ILE A 66 4.91 -3.35 -6.35
CA ILE A 66 4.92 -3.93 -7.69
C ILE A 66 3.48 -4.13 -8.13
N CYS A 67 3.14 -3.69 -9.35
CA CYS A 67 1.79 -3.87 -9.88
C CYS A 67 1.42 -5.36 -10.00
N ASP A 68 0.13 -5.67 -10.00
CA ASP A 68 -0.37 -7.05 -10.05
C ASP A 68 -0.01 -7.74 -11.40
N CYS A 69 0.36 -6.97 -12.42
CA CYS A 69 0.94 -7.44 -13.68
C CYS A 69 2.43 -7.85 -13.60
N ILE A 70 3.03 -7.86 -12.40
CA ILE A 70 4.43 -8.27 -12.17
C ILE A 70 5.45 -7.30 -12.81
N ASN A 71 5.01 -6.15 -13.31
CA ASN A 71 5.90 -5.10 -13.82
C ASN A 71 6.08 -3.97 -12.78
N LYS A 72 7.35 -3.68 -12.45
CA LYS A 72 7.74 -2.63 -11.49
C LYS A 72 7.53 -1.22 -12.08
N ASP A 73 7.67 -1.08 -13.39
CA ASP A 73 7.58 0.19 -14.12
C ASP A 73 6.16 0.42 -14.66
N CYS A 74 5.19 -0.38 -14.23
CA CYS A 74 3.80 -0.25 -14.64
C CYS A 74 3.16 0.97 -13.97
N ASP A 75 2.58 1.87 -14.75
CA ASP A 75 1.85 3.02 -14.21
C ASP A 75 0.60 2.58 -13.43
N GLY A 76 -0.04 1.50 -13.87
CA GLY A 76 -1.14 0.83 -13.17
C GLY A 76 -2.01 0.04 -14.15
N CYS A 77 -2.60 -1.08 -13.69
CA CYS A 77 -3.46 -1.93 -14.53
C CYS A 77 -4.95 -1.69 -14.31
N TRP A 78 -5.30 -0.86 -13.34
CA TRP A 78 -6.68 -0.64 -12.92
C TRP A 78 -7.10 0.78 -13.23
N PHE A 79 -8.42 1.02 -13.28
CA PHE A 79 -8.96 2.37 -13.32
C PHE A 79 -8.54 3.16 -12.07
N GLU A 80 -8.56 4.49 -12.19
CA GLU A 80 -8.19 5.39 -11.11
C GLU A 80 -9.00 5.08 -9.84
N CYS A 81 -8.29 4.80 -8.75
CA CYS A 81 -8.91 4.52 -7.47
C CYS A 81 -9.63 5.79 -6.98
N PRO A 82 -10.94 5.74 -6.69
CA PRO A 82 -11.68 6.92 -6.25
C PRO A 82 -11.15 7.50 -4.92
N SER A 83 -10.52 6.67 -4.08
CA SER A 83 -9.99 7.10 -2.78
C SER A 83 -8.60 7.72 -2.83
N CYS A 84 -7.79 7.45 -3.86
CA CYS A 84 -6.40 7.91 -3.91
C CYS A 84 -5.87 8.33 -5.29
N GLY A 85 -6.69 8.25 -6.34
CA GLY A 85 -6.34 8.58 -7.72
C GLY A 85 -5.37 7.62 -8.41
N SER A 86 -4.83 6.63 -7.69
CA SER A 86 -3.86 5.69 -8.27
C SER A 86 -4.54 4.64 -9.14
N THR A 87 -3.93 4.31 -10.27
CA THR A 87 -4.30 3.19 -11.16
C THR A 87 -3.65 1.86 -10.74
N ARG A 88 -2.87 1.85 -9.66
CA ARG A 88 -2.34 0.64 -9.02
C ARG A 88 -3.22 0.26 -7.83
N CYS A 89 -3.34 -1.04 -7.54
CA CYS A 89 -4.06 -1.51 -6.35
C CYS A 89 -3.57 -0.78 -5.09
N GLY A 90 -4.47 -0.04 -4.44
CA GLY A 90 -4.12 0.78 -3.30
C GLY A 90 -3.76 -0.03 -2.05
N PRO A 91 -3.20 0.63 -1.02
CA PRO A 91 -2.86 0.00 0.26
C PRO A 91 -4.05 -0.73 0.88
N GLN A 92 -5.24 -0.13 0.84
CA GLN A 92 -6.49 -0.74 1.33
C GLN A 92 -6.83 -2.07 0.64
N CYS A 93 -6.54 -2.19 -0.66
CA CYS A 93 -6.81 -3.41 -1.42
C CYS A 93 -5.76 -4.50 -1.15
N ARG A 94 -4.49 -4.12 -0.96
CA ARG A 94 -3.36 -5.06 -0.80
C ARG A 94 -3.14 -5.51 0.62
N SER A 95 -3.31 -4.63 1.60
CA SER A 95 -3.04 -4.91 3.01
C SER A 95 -3.94 -5.98 3.64
N ASN A 96 -5.06 -6.29 2.98
CA ASN A 96 -6.00 -7.35 3.37
C ASN A 96 -5.81 -8.63 2.55
N ARG A 97 -4.90 -8.62 1.57
CA ARG A 97 -4.61 -9.76 0.70
C ARG A 97 -3.67 -10.72 1.42
N LYS A 98 -3.97 -12.02 1.33
CA LYS A 98 -3.20 -13.12 1.92
C LYS A 98 -2.37 -13.93 0.91
N PHE A 99 -2.15 -13.37 -0.26
CA PHE A 99 -1.50 -14.05 -1.38
C PHE A 99 -0.80 -13.06 -2.30
N PHE A 100 0.11 -13.58 -3.10
CA PHE A 100 0.70 -12.88 -4.24
C PHE A 100 0.38 -13.61 -5.54
N TYR A 101 0.47 -12.91 -6.66
CA TYR A 101 0.47 -13.57 -7.96
C TYR A 101 1.84 -14.21 -8.18
N GLU A 102 1.88 -15.54 -8.30
CA GLU A 102 3.11 -16.29 -8.59
C GLU A 102 3.57 -16.08 -10.04
N GLY A 103 2.63 -15.90 -10.95
CA GLY A 103 2.90 -15.70 -12.37
C GLY A 103 1.63 -15.39 -13.17
N ILE A 104 1.82 -15.10 -14.45
CA ILE A 104 0.75 -14.87 -15.43
C ILE A 104 1.02 -15.82 -16.60
N THR A 105 0.02 -16.64 -16.94
CA THR A 105 0.05 -17.52 -18.10
C THR A 105 -0.94 -16.98 -19.12
N TYR A 106 -0.52 -16.91 -20.39
CA TYR A 106 -1.38 -16.43 -21.47
C TYR A 106 -2.02 -17.61 -22.20
N ASP A 107 -3.35 -17.63 -22.29
CA ASP A 107 -4.05 -18.66 -23.05
C ASP A 107 -3.70 -18.58 -24.54
N GLY A 108 -3.37 -19.73 -25.13
CA GLY A 108 -3.07 -19.83 -26.56
C GLY A 108 -1.68 -19.34 -26.99
N LYS A 109 -0.79 -19.01 -26.05
CA LYS A 109 0.63 -18.74 -26.32
C LYS A 109 1.50 -19.45 -25.29
N ASP A 110 2.66 -19.96 -25.71
CA ASP A 110 3.70 -20.45 -24.78
C ASP A 110 4.45 -19.27 -24.12
N LEU A 111 3.70 -18.31 -23.59
CA LEU A 111 4.21 -17.15 -22.89
C LEU A 111 3.75 -17.23 -21.43
N SER A 112 4.72 -17.22 -20.53
CA SER A 112 4.46 -17.11 -19.09
C SER A 112 5.40 -16.09 -18.45
N ILE A 113 4.86 -15.30 -17.53
CA ILE A 113 5.61 -14.34 -16.72
C ILE A 113 5.64 -14.91 -15.31
N GLN A 114 6.82 -15.09 -14.74
CA GLN A 114 6.99 -15.55 -13.36
C GLN A 114 7.31 -14.37 -12.45
N ASN A 115 6.76 -14.38 -11.24
CA ASN A 115 6.99 -13.33 -10.27
C ASN A 115 8.36 -13.49 -9.60
N LYS A 116 9.33 -12.74 -10.13
CA LYS A 116 10.71 -12.69 -9.62
C LYS A 116 10.89 -11.93 -8.30
N TYR A 117 9.82 -11.39 -7.74
CA TYR A 117 9.87 -10.51 -6.56
C TYR A 117 9.28 -11.14 -5.30
N ILE A 118 8.87 -12.40 -5.36
CA ILE A 118 8.46 -13.17 -4.20
C ILE A 118 9.58 -14.18 -3.92
N SER A 119 9.92 -14.41 -2.65
CA SER A 119 10.77 -15.54 -2.28
C SER A 119 9.95 -16.83 -2.37
N LYS A 120 10.54 -17.87 -2.96
CA LYS A 120 10.08 -19.24 -2.73
C LYS A 120 10.33 -19.65 -1.28
#